data_AF-A0A142G282-F1
#
_entry.id   AF-A0A142G282-F1
#
_cell.length_a   1.000
_cell.length_b   1.000
_cell.length_c   1.000
_cell.angle_alpha   90.00
_cell.angle_beta   90.00
_cell.angle_gamma   90.00
#
_symmetry.space_group_name_H-M   'P 1'
#
loop_
_entity.id
_entity.type
_entity.pdbx_description
1 polymer ?
#
loop_
_entity_poly.entity_id
_entity_poly.type
_entity_poly.pdbx_seq_one_letter_code
_entity_poly.pdbx_strand_id
1 'polypeptide(L)' 'MNKLEGTEHSIKSAFWYWMDKELSKWGNKDDFIWITIKVNGRLNGYNDRLDKLIKFKRIK' A
#
# COMPACT_ATOMS: atom_id res chain seq x y z
N MET A 1 -8.78 -24.11 8.20
CA MET A 1 -7.80 -23.49 7.27
C MET A 1 -8.12 -22.00 7.22
N ASN A 2 -7.29 -21.15 7.80
CA ASN A 2 -7.54 -19.71 7.83
C ASN A 2 -7.12 -19.12 6.49
N LYS A 3 -8.11 -18.76 5.68
CA LYS A 3 -7.87 -18.24 4.33
C LYS A 3 -7.55 -16.75 4.38
N LEU A 4 -6.63 -16.32 3.52
CA LEU A 4 -6.25 -14.91 3.38
C LEU A 4 -7.43 -14.00 2.97
N GLU A 5 -8.46 -14.56 2.34
CA GLU A 5 -9.67 -13.84 1.94
C GLU A 5 -10.55 -13.37 3.12
N GLY A 6 -10.39 -13.98 4.30
CA GLY A 6 -11.12 -13.54 5.49
C GLY A 6 -10.67 -12.15 5.92
N THR A 7 -11.61 -11.26 6.24
CA THR A 7 -11.35 -9.83 6.58
C THR A 7 -10.22 -9.64 7.58
N GLU A 8 -10.18 -10.45 8.64
CA GLU A 8 -9.12 -10.36 9.65
C GLU A 8 -7.74 -10.67 9.07
N HIS A 9 -7.64 -11.72 8.25
CA HIS A 9 -6.38 -12.19 7.68
C HIS A 9 -5.90 -11.30 6.53
N SER A 10 -6.83 -10.77 5.72
CA SER A 10 -6.50 -9.83 4.64
C SER A 10 -5.93 -8.53 5.21
N ILE A 11 -6.53 -7.98 6.26
CA ILE A 11 -6.03 -6.78 6.94
C ILE A 11 -4.67 -7.07 7.61
N LYS A 12 -4.56 -8.16 8.39
CA LYS A 12 -3.31 -8.52 9.09
C LYS A 12 -2.15 -8.75 8.14
N SER A 13 -2.39 -9.44 7.02
CA SER A 13 -1.34 -9.71 6.03
C SER A 13 -0.87 -8.43 5.32
N ALA A 14 -1.78 -7.52 4.97
CA ALA A 14 -1.42 -6.22 4.40
C ALA A 14 -0.61 -5.37 5.39
N PHE A 15 -1.02 -5.34 6.66
CA PHE A 15 -0.29 -4.63 7.71
C PHE A 15 1.10 -5.24 7.97
N TRP A 16 1.20 -6.57 8.05
CA TRP A 16 2.48 -7.25 8.20
C TRP A 16 3.44 -6.92 7.06
N TYR A 17 2.97 -6.96 5.81
CA TYR A 17 3.80 -6.61 4.65
C TYR A 17 4.31 -5.16 4.73
N TRP A 18 3.43 -4.23 5.11
CA TRP A 18 3.78 -2.82 5.27
C TRP A 18 4.91 -2.63 6.28
N MET A 19 4.83 -3.31 7.42
CA MET A 19 5.83 -3.25 8.49
C MET A 19 7.14 -3.94 8.09
N ASP A 20 7.07 -5.16 7.53
CA ASP A 20 8.23 -5.94 7.08
C ASP A 20 9.04 -5.20 6.00
N LYS A 21 8.37 -4.49 5.08
CA LYS A 21 9.03 -3.71 4.03
C LYS A 21 9.43 -2.30 4.46
N GLU A 22 9.23 -1.95 5.73
CA GLU A 22 9.54 -0.65 6.33
C GLU A 22 8.91 0.53 5.54
N LEU A 23 7.69 0.35 5.02
CA LEU A 23 7.10 1.32 4.09
C LEU A 23 6.78 2.66 4.75
N SER A 24 6.57 2.69 6.07
CA SER A 24 6.38 3.93 6.84
C SER A 24 7.51 4.94 6.64
N LYS A 25 8.76 4.48 6.43
CA LYS A 25 9.91 5.36 6.17
C LYS A 25 9.72 6.21 4.92
N TRP A 26 9.12 5.64 3.88
CA TRP A 26 8.86 6.29 2.59
C TRP A 26 7.55 7.05 2.63
N GLY A 27 6.53 6.52 3.34
CA GLY A 27 5.25 7.18 3.55
C GLY A 27 5.39 8.51 4.29
N ASN A 28 6.26 8.57 5.31
CA ASN A 28 6.54 9.82 6.04
C ASN A 28 7.23 10.89 5.17
N LYS A 29 7.82 10.50 4.03
CA LYS A 29 8.44 11.41 3.06
C LYS A 29 7.50 11.75 1.89
N ASP A 30 6.25 11.28 1.93
CA ASP A 30 5.28 11.32 0.82
C ASP A 30 5.84 10.71 -0.48
N ASP A 31 6.76 9.75 -0.36
CA ASP A 31 7.46 9.15 -1.49
C ASP A 31 6.65 8.01 -2.12
N PHE A 32 5.56 8.42 -2.77
CA PHE A 32 4.57 7.50 -3.33
C PHE A 32 5.11 6.64 -4.48
N ILE A 33 6.10 7.16 -5.22
CA ILE A 33 6.81 6.43 -6.28
C ILE A 33 7.58 5.26 -5.67
N TRP A 34 8.38 5.50 -4.64
CA TRP A 34 9.12 4.42 -3.97
C TRP A 34 8.20 3.42 -3.28
N ILE A 35 7.11 3.86 -2.65
CA ILE A 35 6.09 2.94 -2.13
C ILE A 35 5.55 2.05 -3.25
N THR A 36 5.22 2.61 -4.41
CA THR A 36 4.68 1.84 -5.55
C THR A 36 5.68 0.78 -6.03
N ILE A 37 6.96 1.15 -6.15
CA ILE A 37 8.02 0.20 -6.53
C ILE A 37 8.18 -0.90 -5.48
N LYS A 38 8.17 -0.56 -4.18
CA LYS A 38 8.34 -1.55 -3.11
C LYS A 38 7.15 -2.50 -2.99
N VAL A 39 5.94 -2.07 -3.31
CA VAL A 39 4.74 -2.93 -3.30
C VAL A 39 4.67 -3.80 -4.56
N ASN A 40 5.05 -3.26 -5.73
CA ASN A 40 4.72 -3.87 -7.02
C ASN A 40 5.94 -4.30 -7.86
N GLY A 41 7.16 -4.12 -7.33
CA GLY A 41 8.44 -4.36 -8.01
C GLY A 41 8.79 -3.37 -9.12
N ARG A 42 7.84 -2.52 -9.54
CA ARG A 42 7.96 -1.51 -10.61
C ARG A 42 6.75 -0.56 -10.57
N LEU A 43 6.66 0.37 -11.51
CA LEU A 43 5.60 1.40 -11.57
C LEU A 43 4.29 0.94 -12.25
N ASN A 44 4.03 -0.36 -12.33
CA ASN A 44 2.79 -0.87 -12.92
C ASN A 44 1.56 -0.31 -12.19
N GLY A 45 0.66 0.32 -12.94
CA GLY A 45 -0.56 0.92 -12.39
C GLY A 45 -0.33 2.17 -11.54
N TYR A 46 0.83 2.85 -11.65
CA TYR A 46 1.15 4.02 -10.83
C TYR A 46 0.06 5.12 -10.89
N ASN A 47 -0.39 5.49 -12.09
CA ASN A 47 -1.42 6.53 -12.24
C ASN A 47 -2.74 6.12 -11.58
N ASP A 48 -3.17 4.86 -11.74
CA ASP A 48 -4.37 4.34 -11.08
C ASP A 48 -4.27 4.38 -9.54
N ARG A 49 -3.07 4.10 -8.99
CA ARG A 49 -2.80 4.22 -7.55
C ARG A 49 -2.82 5.69 -7.09
N LEU A 50 -2.29 6.59 -7.91
CA LEU A 50 -2.26 8.02 -7.63
C LEU A 50 -3.67 8.62 -7.62
N ASP A 51 -4.51 8.25 -8.60
CA ASP A 51 -5.91 8.68 -8.67
C ASP A 51 -6.70 8.22 -7.43
N LYS A 52 -6.48 6.99 -6.97
CA LYS A 52 -7.07 6.48 -5.71
C LYS A 52 -6.59 7.29 -4.50
N LEU A 53 -5.30 7.62 -4.41
CA LEU A 53 -4.76 8.44 -3.32
C LEU A 53 -5.37 9.84 -3.32
N ILE A 54 -5.45 10.50 -4.48
CA ILE A 54 -6.06 11.83 -4.62
C ILE A 54 -7.53 11.77 -4.21
N LYS A 55 -8.28 10.77 -4.68
CA LYS A 55 -9.68 10.56 -4.30
C LYS A 55 -9.83 10.40 -2.79
N PHE A 56 -8.98 9.59 -2.15
CA PHE A 56 -9.02 9.39 -0.70
C PHE A 56 -8.66 10.66 0.08
N LYS A 57 -7.61 11.39 -0.33
CA LYS A 57 -7.20 12.67 0.28
C LYS A 57 -8.30 13.74 0.18
N ARG A 58 -9.18 13.68 -0.83
CA ARG A 58 -10.32 14.60 -1.00
C ARG A 58 -11.56 14.23 -0.17
N ILE A 59 -11.65 12.99 0.30
CA ILE A 59 -12.76 12.50 1.13
C ILE A 59 -12.47 12.75 2.63
N LYS A 60 -11.20 12.92 2.98
CA LYS A 60 -10.75 13.40 4.29
C LYS A 60 -10.85 14.91 4.40
#